data_AF-A0A7G1KS44-F1
#
_entry.id   AF-A0A7G1KS44-F1
#
_cell.length_a   1.000
_cell.length_b   1.000
_cell.length_c   1.000
_cell.angle_alpha   90.00
_cell.angle_beta   90.00
_cell.angle_gamma   90.00
#
_symmetry.space_group_name_H-M   'P 1'
#
loop_
_entity.id
_entity.type
_entity.pdbx_description
1 polymer ?
#
loop_
_entity_poly.entity_id
_entity_poly.type
_entity_poly.pdbx_seq_one_letter_code
_entity_poly.pdbx_strand_id
1 'polypeptide(L)'
;MTIVHSVPESPGDQSPGDSGARSPRDEIAQFAHPLTRMLLASDGFTMPVLEAILRTELQVRVLRQDDVAAARIPAAVTDALQVSGADRVIVRRSCLIDPDLVTVSVNHVVTVSGPAAACGVDDVQMPIGYTLVSRGVSQRRQVLRAGVARWPDGRLCAAKAYVIVLGDRPLCYIRESFNPDVIPPDCAEIAADGDLPWSDEPDTPEPDAADPATALWESAVPQDEAPPGSVERLRALPPLVDPSDCEALIGDLAAATRGRAFVLHLGDGDDAPLVCDTRSLAARRALVHAATAVLAHGLGAEVRVVPVSHLSGRLGTAAETPDPLLQTYFHAAAAVNYWRTRHAPVAASADLLRHAADRSTDQVARDVFREVAGLLPLAAAAPTAARELFSSMTRLRISHEAPTLRYAAALTRHGPDWWDCSTQLVWIGDRARNTQAHTRFAARVRNAVAVSVGPETTPREVERLCLELNPGKQAGRLTLVARLGAEPIGDWLPRLIEAAAARSTPVCWMADPMRARGRTRNGNSGSRVGEVGAAIAEFLRVCRAVGTVPGGLHLECASAATEFGGWGETHILHSVMAALVELRAT
;
A
#
# COMPACT_ATOMS: atom_id res chain seq x y z
N MET A 1 -17.35 -13.23 60.82
CA MET A 1 -17.92 -12.08 61.55
C MET A 1 -16.75 -11.46 62.30
N THR A 2 -16.29 -10.27 61.94
CA THR A 2 -17.02 -9.01 62.15
C THR A 2 -16.81 -8.05 60.98
N ILE A 3 -17.94 -7.59 60.43
CA ILE A 3 -18.06 -6.57 59.40
C ILE A 3 -18.03 -5.22 60.12
N VAL A 4 -17.15 -4.31 59.71
CA VAL A 4 -17.20 -2.91 60.15
C VAL A 4 -17.92 -2.13 59.06
N HIS A 5 -19.16 -1.74 59.34
CA HIS A 5 -19.97 -0.88 58.49
C HIS A 5 -19.52 0.57 58.66
N SER A 6 -18.87 1.13 57.65
CA SER A 6 -18.78 2.59 57.47
C SER A 6 -19.95 3.05 56.60
N VAL A 7 -20.79 3.90 57.18
CA VAL A 7 -21.93 4.57 56.56
C VAL A 7 -21.39 5.59 55.53
N PRO A 8 -21.95 5.69 54.31
CA PRO A 8 -21.61 6.79 53.41
C PRO A 8 -22.34 8.07 53.83
N GLU A 9 -21.59 9.17 53.88
CA GLU A 9 -22.09 10.53 54.14
C GLU A 9 -23.21 10.92 53.14
N SER A 10 -24.18 11.69 53.64
CA SER A 10 -25.29 12.22 52.84
C SER A 10 -24.77 13.20 51.78
N PRO A 11 -25.35 13.21 50.56
CA PRO A 11 -24.95 14.16 49.53
C PRO A 11 -25.36 15.56 49.95
N GLY A 12 -24.36 16.42 50.14
CA GLY A 12 -24.56 17.86 50.30
C GLY A 12 -25.24 18.45 49.08
N ASP A 13 -26.25 19.26 49.36
CA ASP A 13 -27.07 20.05 48.46
C ASP A 13 -26.21 20.88 47.50
N GLN A 14 -26.27 20.59 46.19
CA GLN A 14 -25.67 21.43 45.15
C GLN A 14 -26.71 22.42 44.63
N SER A 15 -26.35 23.70 44.66
CA SER A 15 -27.16 24.82 44.19
C SER A 15 -27.51 24.70 42.69
N PRO A 16 -28.69 25.18 42.26
CA PRO A 16 -29.16 25.02 40.88
C PRO A 16 -28.52 26.07 39.98
N GLY A 17 -27.53 25.65 39.21
CA GLY A 17 -26.92 26.49 38.20
C GLY A 17 -25.76 25.79 37.53
N ASP A 18 -26.04 24.84 36.65
CA ASP A 18 -25.10 24.57 35.57
C ASP A 18 -25.80 23.99 34.34
N SER A 19 -25.38 24.49 33.18
CA SER A 19 -25.93 24.24 31.86
C SER A 19 -25.82 22.77 31.44
N GLY A 20 -26.94 22.11 31.14
CA GLY A 20 -27.19 21.05 30.13
C GLY A 20 -26.18 19.91 29.81
N ALA A 21 -25.00 19.85 30.41
CA ALA A 21 -23.95 18.88 30.10
C ALA A 21 -24.26 17.56 30.82
N ARG A 22 -24.44 16.49 30.07
CA ARG A 22 -24.63 15.14 30.63
C ARG A 22 -23.36 14.73 31.37
N SER A 23 -23.50 14.11 32.54
CA SER A 23 -22.33 13.56 33.22
C SER A 23 -21.82 12.33 32.43
N PRO A 24 -20.50 12.01 32.46
CA PRO A 24 -19.98 10.83 31.78
C PRO A 24 -20.66 9.52 32.22
N ARG A 25 -21.19 9.46 33.45
CA ARG A 25 -21.96 8.31 33.93
C ARG A 25 -23.29 8.17 33.19
N ASP A 26 -23.99 9.27 32.96
CA ASP A 26 -25.25 9.29 32.19
C ASP A 26 -24.99 8.95 30.72
N GLU A 27 -23.88 9.44 30.17
CA GLU A 27 -23.42 9.11 28.81
C GLU A 27 -23.01 7.64 28.63
N ILE A 28 -22.61 6.94 29.69
CA ILE A 28 -22.32 5.50 29.62
C ILE A 28 -23.61 4.68 29.78
N ALA A 29 -24.57 5.16 30.57
CA ALA A 29 -25.83 4.46 30.85
C ALA A 29 -26.70 4.24 29.59
N GLN A 30 -26.54 5.06 28.55
CA GLN A 30 -27.27 4.92 27.27
C GLN A 30 -26.87 3.68 26.45
N PHE A 31 -25.69 3.11 26.68
CA PHE A 31 -25.24 1.91 25.98
C PHE A 31 -25.93 0.67 26.55
N ALA A 32 -26.65 -0.08 25.73
CA ALA A 32 -27.37 -1.30 26.12
C ALA A 32 -26.41 -2.48 26.36
N HIS A 33 -25.30 -2.57 25.62
CA HIS A 33 -24.37 -3.70 25.71
C HIS A 33 -23.51 -3.64 26.99
N PRO A 34 -23.54 -4.67 27.88
CA PRO A 34 -22.81 -4.65 29.15
C PRO A 34 -21.29 -4.52 29.00
N LEU A 35 -20.68 -5.19 28.01
CA LEU A 35 -19.22 -5.07 27.76
C LEU A 35 -18.84 -3.63 27.39
N THR A 36 -19.68 -2.94 26.63
CA THR A 36 -19.45 -1.56 26.20
C THR A 36 -19.52 -0.63 27.41
N ARG A 37 -20.54 -0.77 28.27
CA ARG A 37 -20.60 -0.02 29.53
C ARG A 37 -19.39 -0.29 30.42
N MET A 38 -18.98 -1.53 30.56
CA MET A 38 -17.82 -1.92 31.38
C MET A 38 -16.53 -1.30 30.84
N LEU A 39 -16.30 -1.35 29.52
CA LEU A 39 -15.11 -0.77 28.89
C LEU A 39 -15.09 0.75 28.99
N LEU A 40 -16.24 1.41 28.77
CA LEU A 40 -16.38 2.86 28.85
C LEU A 40 -16.27 3.39 30.29
N ALA A 41 -16.80 2.65 31.26
CA ALA A 41 -16.70 2.98 32.69
C ALA A 41 -15.35 2.62 33.32
N SER A 42 -14.52 1.84 32.63
CA SER A 42 -13.22 1.43 33.14
C SER A 42 -12.31 2.65 33.34
N ASP A 43 -12.01 2.90 34.62
CA ASP A 43 -11.02 3.82 35.16
C ASP A 43 -9.59 3.25 35.07
N GLY A 44 -9.45 1.99 34.65
CA GLY A 44 -8.21 1.25 34.48
C GLY A 44 -7.67 1.22 33.04
N PHE A 45 -6.68 0.34 32.82
CA PHE A 45 -6.03 0.14 31.52
C PHE A 45 -7.01 -0.49 30.52
N THR A 46 -7.32 0.24 29.46
CA THR A 46 -8.26 -0.21 28.41
C THR A 46 -7.75 -1.43 27.65
N MET A 47 -6.43 -1.54 27.50
CA MET A 47 -5.78 -2.64 26.79
C MET A 47 -5.95 -4.01 27.50
N PRO A 48 -5.62 -4.21 28.79
CA PRO A 48 -5.92 -5.45 29.51
C PRO A 48 -7.39 -5.89 29.46
N VAL A 49 -8.33 -4.93 29.48
CA VAL A 49 -9.76 -5.25 29.34
C VAL A 49 -10.05 -5.79 27.95
N LEU A 50 -9.51 -5.17 26.90
CA LEU A 50 -9.65 -5.64 25.52
C LEU A 50 -8.96 -6.99 25.31
N GLU A 51 -7.77 -7.20 25.87
CA GLU A 51 -7.03 -8.47 25.83
C GLU A 51 -7.83 -9.58 26.52
N ALA A 52 -8.48 -9.29 27.65
CA ALA A 52 -9.35 -10.23 28.33
C ALA A 52 -10.62 -10.56 27.52
N ILE A 53 -11.21 -9.57 26.84
CA ILE A 53 -12.39 -9.75 25.98
C ILE A 53 -12.03 -10.63 24.77
N LEU A 54 -10.91 -10.34 24.12
CA LEU A 54 -10.47 -11.01 22.89
C LEU A 54 -9.70 -12.31 23.14
N ARG A 55 -9.24 -12.55 24.38
CA ARG A 55 -8.36 -13.66 24.77
C ARG A 55 -7.09 -13.74 23.93
N THR A 56 -6.54 -12.57 23.60
CA THR A 56 -5.32 -12.44 22.81
C THR A 56 -4.54 -11.21 23.27
N GLU A 57 -3.23 -11.22 23.08
CA GLU A 57 -2.39 -10.06 23.35
C GLU A 57 -2.56 -9.02 22.24
N LEU A 58 -2.60 -7.75 22.63
CA LEU A 58 -2.73 -6.65 21.69
C LEU A 58 -1.38 -5.97 21.50
N GLN A 59 -1.17 -5.40 20.32
CA GLN A 59 0.00 -4.57 20.03
C GLN A 59 -0.44 -3.16 19.72
N VAL A 60 0.34 -2.17 20.16
CA VAL A 60 0.13 -0.78 19.73
C VAL A 60 0.83 -0.54 18.40
N ARG A 61 0.16 0.15 17.50
CA ARG A 61 0.76 0.67 16.27
C ARG A 61 0.57 2.18 16.23
N VAL A 62 1.65 2.93 16.33
CA VAL A 62 1.63 4.38 16.14
C VAL A 62 1.61 4.70 14.65
N LEU A 63 0.51 5.28 14.18
CA LEU A 63 0.31 5.67 12.79
C LEU A 63 1.05 6.98 12.47
N ARG A 64 0.97 7.94 13.40
CA ARG A 64 1.54 9.27 13.28
C ARG A 64 1.81 9.83 14.68
N GLN A 65 2.94 10.51 14.84
CA GLN A 65 3.29 11.23 16.06
C GLN A 65 4.00 12.51 15.64
N ASP A 66 3.40 13.66 15.92
CA ASP A 66 3.96 14.96 15.60
C ASP A 66 4.15 15.78 16.88
N ASP A 67 5.24 16.53 16.93
CA ASP A 67 5.35 17.61 17.88
C ASP A 67 4.70 18.86 17.24
N VAL A 68 3.71 19.47 17.89
CA VAL A 68 3.03 20.70 17.45
C VAL A 68 2.94 21.74 18.57
N ALA A 69 2.70 23.01 18.19
CA ALA A 69 2.38 24.05 19.16
C ALA A 69 0.97 23.80 19.73
N ALA A 70 0.80 23.97 21.04
CA ALA A 70 -0.49 23.79 21.72
C ALA A 70 -1.58 24.72 21.18
N ALA A 71 -1.22 25.90 20.64
CA ALA A 71 -2.15 26.80 19.96
C ALA A 71 -2.88 26.19 18.75
N ARG A 72 -2.41 25.05 18.22
CA ARG A 72 -3.07 24.32 17.12
C ARG A 72 -4.10 23.31 17.62
N ILE A 73 -4.16 23.05 18.92
CA ILE A 73 -5.03 22.05 19.54
C ILE A 73 -6.33 22.73 20.00
N PRO A 74 -7.49 22.07 19.91
CA PRO A 74 -8.75 22.66 20.36
C PRO A 74 -8.72 23.03 21.84
N ALA A 75 -9.42 24.12 22.19
CA ALA A 75 -9.49 24.64 23.56
C ALA A 75 -9.89 23.56 24.57
N ALA A 76 -10.85 22.70 24.22
CA ALA A 76 -11.30 21.60 25.07
C ALA A 76 -10.16 20.65 25.50
N VAL A 77 -9.18 20.41 24.64
CA VAL A 77 -8.04 19.53 24.93
C VAL A 77 -6.91 20.30 25.63
N THR A 78 -6.66 21.56 25.25
CA THR A 78 -5.65 22.39 25.93
C THR A 78 -6.04 22.72 27.36
N ASP A 79 -7.33 22.95 27.62
CA ASP A 79 -7.88 23.21 28.95
C ASP A 79 -7.80 21.94 29.81
N ALA A 80 -8.13 20.78 29.23
CA ALA A 80 -8.01 19.48 29.88
C ALA A 80 -6.57 19.12 30.24
N LEU A 81 -5.59 19.57 29.43
CA LEU A 81 -4.17 19.38 29.66
C LEU A 81 -3.51 20.53 30.43
N GLN A 82 -4.24 21.60 30.76
CA GLN A 82 -3.72 22.80 31.44
C GLN A 82 -2.46 23.38 30.75
N VAL A 83 -2.44 23.40 29.42
CA VAL A 83 -1.33 23.93 28.62
C VAL A 83 -1.69 25.26 27.98
N SER A 84 -0.70 26.16 27.87
CA SER A 84 -0.83 27.44 27.19
C SER A 84 -0.50 27.31 25.70
N GLY A 85 -1.00 28.21 24.85
CA GLY A 85 -0.76 28.15 23.40
C GLY A 85 0.73 28.19 22.97
N ALA A 86 1.62 28.69 23.84
CA ALA A 86 3.06 28.73 23.61
C ALA A 86 3.77 27.39 23.88
N ASP A 87 3.10 26.47 24.59
CA ASP A 87 3.65 25.17 24.93
C ASP A 87 3.71 24.23 23.74
N ARG A 88 4.56 23.20 23.85
CA ARG A 88 4.72 22.15 22.86
C ARG A 88 4.08 20.86 23.33
N VAL A 89 3.32 20.25 22.43
CA VAL A 89 2.58 19.02 22.68
C VAL A 89 2.83 18.01 21.56
N ILE A 90 2.84 16.74 21.93
CA ILE A 90 2.89 15.63 21.00
C ILE A 90 1.46 15.19 20.70
N VAL A 91 1.09 15.20 19.42
CA VAL A 91 -0.15 14.62 18.91
C VAL A 91 0.16 13.28 18.27
N ARG A 92 -0.40 12.21 18.83
CA ARG A 92 -0.21 10.82 18.40
C ARG A 92 -1.53 10.23 17.94
N ARG A 93 -1.56 9.69 16.71
CA ARG A 93 -2.59 8.77 16.24
C ARG A 93 -2.03 7.35 16.32
N SER A 94 -2.72 6.46 17.03
CA SER A 94 -2.31 5.07 17.16
C SER A 94 -3.51 4.13 17.13
N CYS A 95 -3.29 2.84 16.94
CA CYS A 95 -4.30 1.82 17.10
C CYS A 95 -3.80 0.67 17.96
N LEU A 96 -4.73 -0.07 18.58
CA LEU A 96 -4.45 -1.41 19.09
C LEU A 96 -4.85 -2.43 18.03
N ILE A 97 -3.99 -3.39 17.76
CA ILE A 97 -4.20 -4.47 16.79
C ILE A 97 -4.04 -5.83 17.48
N ASP A 98 -4.78 -6.82 17.01
CA ASP A 98 -4.61 -8.22 17.41
C ASP A 98 -3.55 -8.94 16.53
N PRO A 99 -3.20 -10.21 16.81
CA PRO A 99 -2.23 -10.98 16.00
C PRO A 99 -2.63 -11.18 14.53
N ASP A 100 -3.93 -11.09 14.22
CA ASP A 100 -4.47 -11.18 12.85
C ASP A 100 -4.50 -9.81 12.15
N LEU A 101 -3.94 -8.78 12.78
CA LEU A 101 -3.86 -7.38 12.33
C LEU A 101 -5.23 -6.68 12.24
N VAL A 102 -6.26 -7.21 12.89
CA VAL A 102 -7.54 -6.53 13.03
C VAL A 102 -7.37 -5.36 13.98
N THR A 103 -7.78 -4.17 13.55
CA THR A 103 -7.74 -2.98 14.40
C THR A 103 -8.86 -3.06 15.43
N VAL A 104 -8.50 -3.09 16.70
CA VAL A 104 -9.43 -3.22 17.85
C VAL A 104 -9.83 -1.86 18.40
N SER A 105 -8.92 -0.90 18.41
CA SER A 105 -9.21 0.50 18.77
C SER A 105 -8.36 1.47 17.99
N VAL A 106 -8.88 2.69 17.80
CA VAL A 106 -8.16 3.84 17.24
C VAL A 106 -8.10 4.93 18.30
N ASN A 107 -6.90 5.43 18.54
CA ASN A 107 -6.57 6.30 19.66
C ASN A 107 -5.98 7.61 19.14
N HIS A 108 -6.60 8.72 19.52
CA HIS A 108 -6.08 10.07 19.39
C HIS A 108 -5.51 10.50 20.73
N VAL A 109 -4.23 10.85 20.76
CA VAL A 109 -3.48 11.12 21.98
C VAL A 109 -2.84 12.50 21.88
N VAL A 110 -2.98 13.33 22.90
CA VAL A 110 -2.28 14.62 23.03
C VAL A 110 -1.57 14.64 24.38
N THR A 111 -0.25 14.84 24.39
CA THR A 111 0.56 14.85 25.61
C THR A 111 1.56 16.00 25.60
N VAL A 112 1.92 16.52 26.77
CA VAL A 112 2.91 17.61 26.86
C VAL A 112 4.31 17.09 26.55
N SER A 113 5.05 17.69 25.61
CA SER A 113 6.28 17.10 25.05
C SER A 113 7.37 16.82 26.09
N GLY A 114 7.58 17.72 27.06
CA GLY A 114 8.59 17.54 28.11
C GLY A 114 8.27 16.36 29.06
N PRO A 115 7.12 16.37 29.75
CA PRO A 115 6.67 15.27 30.59
C PRO A 115 6.51 13.93 29.83
N ALA A 116 6.15 13.96 28.55
CA ALA A 116 6.00 12.76 27.74
C ALA A 116 7.29 11.93 27.66
N ALA A 117 8.42 12.56 27.38
CA ALA A 117 9.72 11.89 27.32
C ALA A 117 10.14 11.29 28.66
N ALA A 118 9.92 12.03 29.76
CA ALA A 118 10.23 11.56 31.11
C ALA A 118 9.40 10.33 31.52
N CYS A 119 8.14 10.27 31.07
CA CYS A 119 7.21 9.18 31.38
C CYS A 119 7.15 8.09 30.30
N GLY A 120 7.83 8.26 29.17
CA GLY A 120 7.85 7.32 28.04
C GLY A 120 6.54 7.26 27.25
N VAL A 121 5.72 8.31 27.32
CA VAL A 121 4.43 8.39 26.61
C VAL A 121 4.63 8.62 25.11
N ASP A 122 5.76 9.19 24.74
CA ASP A 122 6.26 9.38 23.38
C ASP A 122 6.87 8.12 22.77
N ASP A 123 7.01 7.03 23.54
CA ASP A 123 7.47 5.74 23.05
C ASP A 123 6.46 5.17 22.04
N VAL A 124 6.95 4.92 20.83
CA VAL A 124 6.14 4.44 19.70
C VAL A 124 5.97 2.93 19.67
N GLN A 125 6.76 2.19 20.45
CA GLN A 125 6.76 0.72 20.51
C GLN A 125 5.92 0.21 21.66
N MET A 126 5.88 0.93 22.80
CA MET A 126 5.08 0.53 23.95
C MET A 126 3.72 1.24 24.03
N PRO A 127 2.65 0.52 24.41
CA PRO A 127 1.38 1.15 24.77
C PRO A 127 1.56 2.02 26.01
N ILE A 128 1.03 3.25 25.97
CA ILE A 128 1.18 4.25 27.04
C ILE A 128 0.84 3.68 28.42
N GLY A 129 -0.22 2.86 28.50
CA GLY A 129 -0.61 2.19 29.72
C GLY A 129 0.49 1.30 30.31
N TYR A 130 1.05 0.40 29.49
CA TYR A 130 2.13 -0.49 29.91
C TYR A 130 3.42 0.27 30.22
N THR A 131 3.75 1.34 29.49
CA THR A 131 4.92 2.16 29.78
C THR A 131 4.85 2.81 31.16
N LEU A 132 3.68 3.34 31.54
CA LEU A 132 3.49 3.96 32.85
C LEU A 132 3.57 2.92 33.98
N VAL A 133 3.02 1.72 33.76
CA VAL A 133 3.09 0.61 34.73
C VAL A 133 4.51 0.11 34.92
N SER A 134 5.25 -0.15 33.83
CA SER A 134 6.61 -0.68 33.90
C SER A 134 7.58 0.27 34.60
N ARG A 135 7.29 1.58 34.56
CA ARG A 135 8.03 2.62 35.28
C ARG A 135 7.53 2.87 36.71
N GLY A 136 6.51 2.14 37.17
CA GLY A 136 5.97 2.27 38.53
C GLY A 136 5.33 3.63 38.83
N VAL A 137 4.85 4.34 37.79
CA VAL A 137 4.33 5.69 37.93
C VAL A 137 2.87 5.64 38.40
N SER A 138 2.58 6.24 39.56
CA SER A 138 1.21 6.36 40.07
C SER A 138 0.40 7.33 39.20
N GLN A 139 -0.73 6.86 38.68
CA GLN A 139 -1.56 7.59 37.74
C GLN A 139 -3.05 7.40 38.05
N ARG A 140 -3.86 8.43 37.79
CA ARG A 140 -5.32 8.34 37.77
C ARG A 140 -5.87 8.73 36.41
N ARG A 141 -6.95 8.10 35.98
CA ARG A 141 -7.66 8.44 34.74
C ARG A 141 -8.96 9.15 35.08
N GLN A 142 -9.19 10.30 34.45
CA GLN A 142 -10.43 11.05 34.59
C GLN A 142 -11.16 11.02 33.26
N VAL A 143 -12.28 10.28 33.19
CA VAL A 143 -13.14 10.26 32.00
C VAL A 143 -13.81 11.62 31.85
N LEU A 144 -13.65 12.21 30.68
CA LEU A 144 -14.21 13.50 30.32
C LEU A 144 -15.50 13.37 29.54
N ARG A 145 -15.57 12.37 28.64
CA ARG A 145 -16.71 12.13 27.76
C ARG A 145 -16.78 10.67 27.35
N ALA A 146 -17.98 10.13 27.23
CA ALA A 146 -18.26 8.85 26.58
C ALA A 146 -19.40 9.03 25.57
N GLY A 147 -19.39 8.26 24.48
CA GLY A 147 -20.43 8.41 23.47
C GLY A 147 -20.13 7.64 22.21
N VAL A 148 -20.83 8.01 21.14
CA VAL A 148 -20.71 7.35 19.84
C VAL A 148 -19.79 8.20 18.95
N ALA A 149 -18.98 7.53 18.14
CA ALA A 149 -18.14 8.13 17.11
C ALA A 149 -18.32 7.39 15.78
N ARG A 150 -17.62 7.85 14.74
CA ARG A 150 -17.52 7.10 13.47
C ARG A 150 -16.22 6.29 13.44
N TRP A 151 -16.35 5.00 13.16
CA TRP A 151 -15.25 4.12 12.84
C TRP A 151 -14.66 4.49 11.47
N PRO A 152 -13.39 4.15 11.13
CA PRO A 152 -12.79 4.54 9.84
C PRO A 152 -13.54 4.08 8.58
N ASP A 153 -14.39 3.06 8.68
CA ASP A 153 -15.26 2.58 7.58
C ASP A 153 -16.64 3.29 7.53
N GLY A 154 -16.87 4.27 8.41
CA GLY A 154 -18.09 5.07 8.49
C GLY A 154 -19.17 4.53 9.44
N ARG A 155 -19.04 3.29 9.94
CA ARG A 155 -19.98 2.70 10.91
C ARG A 155 -19.91 3.44 12.25
N LEU A 156 -21.01 3.38 13.01
CA LEU A 156 -21.04 3.90 14.38
C LEU A 156 -20.21 3.00 15.30
N CYS A 157 -19.48 3.60 16.22
CA CYS A 157 -18.70 2.90 17.22
C CYS A 157 -18.77 3.57 18.60
N ALA A 158 -18.53 2.81 19.65
CA ALA A 158 -18.36 3.36 21.00
C ALA A 158 -17.00 4.07 21.11
N ALA A 159 -16.97 5.19 21.85
CA ALA A 159 -15.75 5.95 22.10
C ALA A 159 -15.77 6.59 23.50
N LYS A 160 -14.58 6.84 24.05
CA LYS A 160 -14.38 7.60 25.29
C LYS A 160 -13.19 8.54 25.17
N ALA A 161 -13.25 9.69 25.81
CA ALA A 161 -12.11 10.57 26.05
C ALA A 161 -11.84 10.74 27.54
N TYR A 162 -10.56 10.75 27.89
CA TYR A 162 -10.10 10.88 29.27
C TYR A 162 -8.72 11.51 29.34
N VAL A 163 -8.36 12.00 30.52
CA VAL A 163 -7.01 12.49 30.81
C VAL A 163 -6.34 11.56 31.82
N ILE A 164 -5.09 11.20 31.54
CA ILE A 164 -4.18 10.57 32.50
C ILE A 164 -3.52 11.68 33.31
N VAL A 165 -3.64 11.60 34.63
CA VAL A 165 -3.09 12.58 35.58
C VAL A 165 -2.03 11.90 36.45
N LEU A 166 -0.87 12.54 36.59
CA LEU A 166 0.22 12.14 37.49
C LEU A 166 0.26 13.07 38.70
N GLY A 167 -0.10 12.56 39.88
CA GLY A 167 -0.35 13.41 41.05
C GLY A 167 -1.49 14.38 40.75
N ASP A 168 -1.18 15.69 40.70
CA ASP A 168 -2.13 16.75 40.36
C ASP A 168 -1.90 17.37 38.98
N ARG A 169 -1.01 16.80 38.15
CA ARG A 169 -0.69 17.33 36.82
C ARG A 169 -1.24 16.45 35.70
N PRO A 170 -2.04 17.00 34.77
CA PRO A 170 -2.46 16.26 33.58
C PRO A 170 -1.24 15.96 32.70
N LEU A 171 -1.12 14.71 32.28
CA LEU A 171 -0.04 14.24 31.43
C LEU A 171 -0.48 14.17 29.97
N CYS A 172 -1.61 13.50 29.74
CA CYS A 172 -1.99 13.01 28.43
C CYS A 172 -3.51 12.91 28.31
N TYR A 173 -4.06 13.53 27.26
CA TYR A 173 -5.44 13.40 26.81
C TYR A 173 -5.50 12.25 25.81
N ILE A 174 -6.47 11.35 25.96
CA ILE A 174 -6.66 10.21 25.06
C ILE A 174 -8.15 10.13 24.71
N ARG A 175 -8.45 10.15 23.41
CA ARG A 175 -9.72 9.67 22.85
C ARG A 175 -9.50 8.29 22.23
N GLU A 176 -10.25 7.30 22.70
CA GLU A 176 -10.24 5.93 22.17
C GLU A 176 -11.60 5.65 21.51
N SER A 177 -11.58 5.19 20.26
CA SER A 177 -12.73 4.65 19.53
C SER A 177 -12.55 3.15 19.37
N PHE A 178 -13.61 2.35 19.53
CA PHE A 178 -13.53 0.89 19.56
C PHE A 178 -14.13 0.26 18.31
N ASN A 179 -13.54 -0.83 17.81
CA ASN A 179 -14.07 -1.51 16.62
C ASN A 179 -15.49 -2.04 16.90
N PRO A 180 -16.50 -1.69 16.10
CA PRO A 180 -17.88 -2.13 16.33
C PRO A 180 -18.07 -3.65 16.23
N ASP A 181 -17.19 -4.36 15.52
CA ASP A 181 -17.22 -5.83 15.44
C ASP A 181 -16.70 -6.50 16.73
N VAL A 182 -15.95 -5.76 17.56
CA VAL A 182 -15.41 -6.23 18.84
C VAL A 182 -16.23 -5.70 20.02
N ILE A 183 -16.54 -4.40 19.99
CA ILE A 183 -17.28 -3.68 21.03
C ILE A 183 -18.55 -3.10 20.40
N PRO A 184 -19.70 -3.78 20.56
CA PRO A 184 -20.96 -3.32 19.97
C PRO A 184 -21.35 -1.95 20.52
N PRO A 185 -21.65 -0.97 19.66
CA PRO A 185 -22.03 0.37 20.11
C PRO A 185 -23.45 0.45 20.67
N ASP A 186 -24.28 -0.60 20.53
CA ASP A 186 -25.70 -0.73 20.92
C ASP A 186 -26.22 0.38 21.85
N CYS A 187 -26.52 1.55 21.28
CA CYS A 187 -26.99 2.73 21.99
C CYS A 187 -28.39 3.05 21.46
N ALA A 188 -29.37 3.16 22.36
CA ALA A 188 -30.74 3.47 21.98
C ALA A 188 -30.85 4.93 21.50
N GLU A 189 -31.32 5.11 20.26
CA GLU A 189 -31.67 6.38 19.59
C GLU A 189 -30.59 7.48 19.60
N ILE A 190 -29.77 7.51 18.54
CA ILE A 190 -29.12 8.76 18.13
C ILE A 190 -30.15 9.55 17.33
N ALA A 191 -30.65 10.66 17.91
CA ALA A 191 -31.43 11.66 17.18
C ALA A 191 -30.65 12.06 15.93
N ALA A 192 -31.32 12.03 14.79
CA ALA A 192 -30.76 12.06 13.44
C ALA A 192 -29.91 13.29 13.06
N ASP A 193 -29.55 14.20 13.97
CA ASP A 193 -28.74 15.39 13.68
C ASP A 193 -28.03 16.04 14.90
N GLY A 194 -27.87 15.35 16.04
CA GLY A 194 -27.26 15.95 17.26
C GLY A 194 -25.92 15.32 17.68
N ASP A 195 -24.84 16.12 17.65
CA ASP A 195 -23.51 15.89 18.25
C ASP A 195 -22.58 14.80 17.67
N LEU A 196 -22.34 14.83 16.35
CA LEU A 196 -21.40 13.91 15.68
C LEU A 196 -19.88 14.28 15.68
N PRO A 197 -19.42 15.54 15.87
CA PRO A 197 -17.98 15.79 15.97
C PRO A 197 -17.49 15.74 17.42
N TRP A 198 -16.52 14.88 17.68
CA TRP A 198 -15.63 15.03 18.83
C TRP A 198 -14.71 16.22 18.49
N SER A 199 -14.91 17.37 19.16
CA SER A 199 -14.20 18.63 18.91
C SER A 199 -12.81 18.65 19.54
N ASP A 200 -12.10 17.53 19.48
CA ASP A 200 -10.87 17.26 20.22
C ASP A 200 -9.67 17.00 19.32
N GLU A 201 -9.88 16.84 18.02
CA GLU A 201 -8.80 16.89 17.05
C GLU A 201 -8.57 18.34 16.62
N PRO A 202 -7.30 18.75 16.40
CA PRO A 202 -7.03 20.04 15.77
C PRO A 202 -7.85 20.13 14.48
N ASP A 203 -8.34 21.33 14.14
CA ASP A 203 -8.90 21.57 12.82
C ASP A 203 -7.84 21.12 11.82
N THR A 204 -8.02 19.90 11.31
CA THR A 204 -7.44 19.51 10.04
C THR A 204 -7.92 20.62 9.13
N PRO A 205 -7.06 21.31 8.36
CA PRO A 205 -7.61 22.07 7.25
C PRO A 205 -8.51 21.07 6.55
N GLU A 206 -9.81 21.36 6.55
CA GLU A 206 -10.72 20.64 5.68
C GLU A 206 -10.02 20.67 4.32
N PRO A 207 -9.96 19.56 3.57
CA PRO A 207 -9.72 19.72 2.15
C PRO A 207 -10.79 20.71 1.71
N ASP A 208 -10.40 21.96 1.40
CA ASP A 208 -11.28 23.12 1.31
C ASP A 208 -12.68 22.66 0.88
N ALA A 209 -13.67 22.83 1.74
CA ALA A 209 -15.06 22.76 1.30
C ALA A 209 -15.21 23.92 0.30
N ALA A 210 -15.03 23.56 -0.98
CA ALA A 210 -14.70 24.42 -2.12
C ALA A 210 -13.21 24.68 -2.38
N ASP A 211 -12.37 23.64 -2.50
CA ASP A 211 -11.15 23.75 -3.32
C ASP A 211 -11.60 23.95 -4.77
N PRO A 212 -11.24 25.06 -5.45
CA PRO A 212 -11.41 25.19 -6.88
C PRO A 212 -10.71 24.07 -7.68
N ALA A 213 -9.93 23.18 -7.04
CA ALA A 213 -9.29 22.03 -7.64
C ALA A 213 -10.20 20.83 -7.98
N THR A 214 -11.52 21.01 -8.01
CA THR A 214 -12.33 20.24 -8.97
C THR A 214 -12.00 20.66 -10.43
N ALA A 215 -11.33 21.81 -10.62
CA ALA A 215 -10.94 22.38 -11.91
C ALA A 215 -9.42 22.50 -12.18
N LEU A 216 -8.51 21.92 -11.39
CA LEU A 216 -7.06 22.21 -11.52
C LEU A 216 -6.13 20.99 -11.45
N TRP A 217 -6.52 19.87 -12.07
CA TRP A 217 -5.50 18.98 -12.67
C TRP A 217 -5.41 19.18 -14.17
N GLU A 218 -6.51 19.53 -14.86
CA GLU A 218 -6.52 19.83 -16.29
C GLU A 218 -5.53 20.94 -16.68
N SER A 219 -5.35 21.93 -15.81
CA SER A 219 -4.40 23.04 -16.01
C SER A 219 -2.92 22.64 -15.85
N ALA A 220 -2.64 21.55 -15.15
CA ALA A 220 -1.29 21.00 -14.97
C ALA A 220 -0.95 19.94 -16.02
N VAL A 221 -1.93 19.49 -16.81
CA VAL A 221 -1.69 18.60 -17.94
C VAL A 221 -1.29 19.44 -19.15
N PRO A 222 -0.14 19.15 -19.79
CA PRO A 222 0.23 19.79 -21.04
C PRO A 222 -0.90 19.71 -22.07
N GLN A 223 -1.16 20.81 -22.77
CA GLN A 223 -2.11 20.84 -23.88
C GLN A 223 -1.49 20.09 -25.08
N ASP A 224 -1.61 18.76 -25.11
CA ASP A 224 -1.25 17.99 -26.30
C ASP A 224 -2.18 18.31 -27.49
N GLU A 225 -1.67 18.07 -28.70
CA GLU A 225 -2.31 18.25 -30.02
C GLU A 225 -3.50 17.28 -30.28
N ALA A 226 -4.23 16.86 -29.24
CA ALA A 226 -5.43 16.05 -29.42
C ALA A 226 -6.59 16.90 -29.94
N PRO A 227 -7.47 16.36 -30.81
CA PRO A 227 -8.64 17.07 -31.29
C PRO A 227 -9.55 17.57 -30.15
N PRO A 228 -10.27 18.69 -30.34
CA PRO A 228 -11.32 19.12 -29.41
C PRO A 228 -12.37 18.02 -29.22
N GLY A 229 -12.76 17.73 -27.97
CA GLY A 229 -13.78 16.73 -27.65
C GLY A 229 -13.25 15.32 -27.36
N SER A 230 -11.96 15.02 -27.59
CA SER A 230 -11.39 13.68 -27.37
C SER A 230 -11.44 13.23 -25.91
N VAL A 231 -11.19 14.16 -24.98
CA VAL A 231 -11.24 13.90 -23.53
C VAL A 231 -12.67 13.59 -23.08
N GLU A 232 -13.66 14.34 -23.57
CA GLU A 232 -15.08 14.14 -23.27
C GLU A 232 -15.57 12.78 -23.78
N ARG A 233 -15.15 12.40 -24.99
CA ARG A 233 -15.45 11.07 -25.54
C ARG A 233 -14.81 9.96 -24.69
N LEU A 234 -13.54 10.12 -24.31
CA LEU A 234 -12.82 9.15 -23.49
C LEU A 234 -13.44 8.99 -22.08
N ARG A 235 -13.94 10.09 -21.49
CA ARG A 235 -14.70 10.06 -20.23
C ARG A 235 -15.99 9.26 -20.32
N ALA A 236 -16.65 9.25 -21.48
CA ALA A 236 -17.88 8.50 -21.70
C ALA A 236 -17.64 7.00 -21.96
N LEU A 237 -16.39 6.57 -22.19
CA LEU A 237 -16.06 5.18 -22.44
C LEU A 237 -15.97 4.34 -21.16
N PRO A 238 -16.22 3.02 -21.23
CA PRO A 238 -16.06 2.11 -20.09
C PRO A 238 -14.64 2.14 -19.50
N PRO A 239 -14.49 1.93 -18.18
CA PRO A 239 -13.17 1.76 -17.57
C PRO A 239 -12.43 0.53 -18.13
N LEU A 240 -11.11 0.60 -18.22
CA LEU A 240 -10.29 -0.55 -18.62
C LEU A 240 -10.15 -1.54 -17.47
N VAL A 241 -9.97 -1.03 -16.24
CA VAL A 241 -9.82 -1.83 -15.02
C VAL A 241 -10.87 -1.45 -13.98
N ASP A 242 -11.20 -2.40 -13.11
CA ASP A 242 -12.12 -2.17 -11.99
C ASP A 242 -11.34 -1.80 -10.72
N PRO A 243 -11.87 -0.93 -9.82
CA PRO A 243 -11.23 -0.64 -8.54
C PRO A 243 -10.89 -1.87 -7.69
N SER A 244 -11.73 -2.91 -7.68
CA SER A 244 -11.47 -4.15 -6.93
C SER A 244 -10.26 -4.92 -7.47
N ASP A 245 -10.06 -4.87 -8.79
CA ASP A 245 -8.91 -5.43 -9.49
C ASP A 245 -7.61 -4.69 -9.06
N CYS A 246 -7.70 -3.36 -8.83
CA CYS A 246 -6.60 -2.53 -8.33
C CYS A 246 -6.28 -2.81 -6.84
N GLU A 247 -7.29 -2.89 -5.99
CA GLU A 247 -7.14 -3.25 -4.57
C GLU A 247 -6.49 -4.62 -4.41
N ALA A 248 -6.90 -5.58 -5.23
CA ALA A 248 -6.33 -6.92 -5.21
C ALA A 248 -4.84 -6.91 -5.64
N LEU A 249 -4.42 -6.02 -6.54
CA LEU A 249 -2.99 -5.82 -6.85
C LEU A 249 -2.24 -5.17 -5.68
N ILE A 250 -2.83 -4.18 -4.99
CA ILE A 250 -2.24 -3.60 -3.78
C ILE A 250 -2.01 -4.70 -2.72
N GLY A 251 -2.96 -5.62 -2.55
CA GLY A 251 -2.81 -6.79 -1.67
C GLY A 251 -1.66 -7.71 -2.07
N ASP A 252 -1.53 -8.00 -3.36
CA ASP A 252 -0.42 -8.80 -3.91
C ASP A 252 0.94 -8.12 -3.70
N LEU A 253 1.06 -6.82 -3.96
CA LEU A 253 2.27 -6.03 -3.71
C LEU A 253 2.59 -5.94 -2.22
N ALA A 254 1.58 -5.85 -1.35
CA ALA A 254 1.76 -5.88 0.09
C ALA A 254 2.32 -7.22 0.57
N ALA A 255 1.87 -8.33 -0.03
CA ALA A 255 2.44 -9.66 0.22
C ALA A 255 3.90 -9.73 -0.27
N ALA A 256 4.22 -9.10 -1.40
CA ALA A 256 5.58 -9.03 -1.92
C ALA A 256 6.53 -8.24 -1.02
N THR A 257 6.09 -7.11 -0.46
CA THR A 257 6.86 -6.37 0.56
C THR A 257 7.19 -7.22 1.81
N ARG A 258 6.40 -8.27 2.08
CA ARG A 258 6.58 -9.18 3.22
C ARG A 258 7.24 -10.51 2.86
N GLY A 259 7.65 -10.70 1.61
CA GLY A 259 8.30 -11.94 1.15
C GLY A 259 7.34 -13.12 0.98
N ARG A 260 6.03 -12.88 1.01
CA ARG A 260 4.99 -13.92 0.77
C ARG A 260 4.55 -13.97 -0.70
N ALA A 261 5.04 -13.05 -1.51
CA ALA A 261 4.84 -13.05 -2.94
C ALA A 261 6.08 -12.51 -3.68
N PHE A 262 6.19 -12.82 -4.96
CA PHE A 262 7.22 -12.30 -5.84
C PHE A 262 6.57 -11.79 -7.13
N VAL A 263 6.79 -10.52 -7.45
CA VAL A 263 6.17 -9.86 -8.61
C VAL A 263 7.01 -10.09 -9.84
N LEU A 264 6.40 -10.63 -10.89
CA LEU A 264 6.99 -10.69 -12.23
C LEU A 264 6.26 -9.71 -13.13
N HIS A 265 6.85 -8.54 -13.32
CA HIS A 265 6.33 -7.47 -14.17
C HIS A 265 6.98 -7.54 -15.55
N LEU A 266 6.22 -7.92 -16.57
CA LEU A 266 6.72 -8.16 -17.92
C LEU A 266 6.09 -7.18 -18.90
N GLY A 267 6.93 -6.39 -19.57
CA GLY A 267 6.48 -5.27 -20.39
C GLY A 267 7.16 -5.11 -21.72
N ASP A 268 6.62 -4.19 -22.51
CA ASP A 268 7.34 -3.53 -23.59
C ASP A 268 8.38 -2.56 -23.02
N GLY A 269 9.45 -2.30 -23.77
CA GLY A 269 10.39 -1.24 -23.41
C GLY A 269 9.81 0.16 -23.62
N ASP A 270 10.40 1.14 -22.92
CA ASP A 270 9.93 2.54 -22.82
C ASP A 270 9.61 3.22 -24.18
N ASP A 271 10.27 2.80 -25.27
CA ASP A 271 10.14 3.38 -26.63
C ASP A 271 9.48 2.43 -27.65
N ALA A 272 8.98 1.26 -27.21
CA ALA A 272 8.34 0.31 -28.10
C ALA A 272 6.93 0.76 -28.51
N PRO A 273 6.56 0.61 -29.80
CA PRO A 273 5.20 0.94 -30.23
C PRO A 273 4.20 -0.02 -29.60
N LEU A 274 3.01 0.49 -29.30
CA LEU A 274 1.88 -0.33 -28.90
C LEU A 274 1.54 -1.35 -30.01
N VAL A 275 1.76 -2.63 -29.71
CA VAL A 275 1.42 -3.76 -30.60
C VAL A 275 0.17 -4.46 -30.05
N CYS A 276 -0.90 -4.48 -30.84
CA CYS A 276 -2.19 -5.03 -30.46
C CYS A 276 -2.72 -6.01 -31.54
N ASP A 277 -1.90 -7.01 -31.89
CA ASP A 277 -2.33 -8.12 -32.73
C ASP A 277 -2.42 -9.43 -31.94
N THR A 278 -3.30 -10.33 -32.40
CA THR A 278 -3.60 -11.60 -31.71
C THR A 278 -2.35 -12.44 -31.46
N ARG A 279 -1.40 -12.47 -32.40
CA ARG A 279 -0.19 -13.30 -32.30
C ARG A 279 0.74 -12.75 -31.23
N SER A 280 1.00 -11.46 -31.22
CA SER A 280 1.87 -10.82 -30.24
C SER A 280 1.27 -10.86 -28.83
N LEU A 281 -0.04 -10.62 -28.70
CA LEU A 281 -0.73 -10.74 -27.41
C LEU A 281 -0.74 -12.18 -26.89
N ALA A 282 -0.92 -13.18 -27.77
CA ALA A 282 -0.83 -14.59 -27.41
C ALA A 282 0.58 -14.98 -26.95
N ALA A 283 1.61 -14.57 -27.70
CA ALA A 283 3.00 -14.84 -27.37
C ALA A 283 3.38 -14.25 -26.01
N ARG A 284 3.05 -12.98 -25.78
CA ARG A 284 3.30 -12.31 -24.49
C ARG A 284 2.60 -13.00 -23.34
N ARG A 285 1.32 -13.31 -23.50
CA ARG A 285 0.56 -14.02 -22.47
C ARG A 285 1.17 -15.38 -22.17
N ALA A 286 1.57 -16.13 -23.20
CA ALA A 286 2.24 -17.43 -23.04
C ALA A 286 3.59 -17.29 -22.33
N LEU A 287 4.38 -16.29 -22.66
CA LEU A 287 5.66 -16.00 -22.03
C LEU A 287 5.51 -15.64 -20.55
N VAL A 288 4.59 -14.73 -20.22
CA VAL A 288 4.32 -14.33 -18.82
C VAL A 288 3.92 -15.55 -18.00
N HIS A 289 3.01 -16.38 -18.52
CA HIS A 289 2.60 -17.61 -17.84
C HIS A 289 3.73 -18.64 -17.72
N ALA A 290 4.55 -18.82 -18.76
CA ALA A 290 5.70 -19.73 -18.73
C ALA A 290 6.73 -19.30 -17.67
N ALA A 291 7.11 -18.03 -17.67
CA ALA A 291 8.05 -17.46 -16.69
C ALA A 291 7.50 -17.52 -15.25
N THR A 292 6.20 -17.22 -15.08
CA THR A 292 5.53 -17.33 -13.78
C THR A 292 5.54 -18.76 -13.27
N ALA A 293 5.26 -19.75 -14.14
CA ALA A 293 5.26 -21.16 -13.78
C ALA A 293 6.66 -21.64 -13.36
N VAL A 294 7.72 -21.17 -14.03
CA VAL A 294 9.11 -21.47 -13.65
C VAL A 294 9.44 -20.92 -12.26
N LEU A 295 9.10 -19.65 -11.99
CA LEU A 295 9.30 -19.06 -10.66
C LEU A 295 8.48 -19.79 -9.59
N ALA A 296 7.20 -20.07 -9.87
CA ALA A 296 6.31 -20.70 -8.91
C ALA A 296 6.75 -22.13 -8.59
N HIS A 297 7.22 -22.87 -9.59
CA HIS A 297 7.79 -24.19 -9.38
C HIS A 297 9.04 -24.15 -8.50
N GLY A 298 9.94 -23.19 -8.75
CA GLY A 298 11.20 -23.12 -8.03
C GLY A 298 11.12 -22.49 -6.63
N LEU A 299 10.21 -21.55 -6.40
CA LEU A 299 9.99 -20.91 -5.10
C LEU A 299 9.07 -21.73 -4.18
N GLY A 300 8.33 -22.69 -4.74
CA GLY A 300 7.40 -23.53 -3.99
C GLY A 300 6.11 -22.82 -3.60
N ALA A 301 5.29 -23.50 -2.78
CA ALA A 301 3.95 -23.04 -2.43
C ALA A 301 3.91 -21.84 -1.45
N GLU A 302 5.03 -21.56 -0.76
CA GLU A 302 5.10 -20.53 0.28
C GLU A 302 5.18 -19.10 -0.30
N VAL A 303 5.74 -18.96 -1.50
CA VAL A 303 5.88 -17.66 -2.19
C VAL A 303 5.06 -17.69 -3.47
N ARG A 304 3.98 -16.92 -3.46
CA ARG A 304 3.10 -16.76 -4.61
C ARG A 304 3.75 -15.89 -5.69
N VAL A 305 3.65 -16.29 -6.95
CA VAL A 305 4.14 -15.44 -8.05
C VAL A 305 2.99 -14.58 -8.59
N VAL A 306 3.23 -13.28 -8.70
CA VAL A 306 2.26 -12.28 -9.16
C VAL A 306 2.65 -11.82 -10.56
N PRO A 307 2.04 -12.38 -11.63
CA PRO A 307 2.28 -11.93 -12.98
C PRO A 307 1.58 -10.60 -13.23
N VAL A 308 2.35 -9.59 -13.64
CA VAL A 308 1.85 -8.30 -14.09
C VAL A 308 2.33 -8.10 -15.53
N SER A 309 1.42 -7.92 -16.48
CA SER A 309 1.81 -7.53 -17.84
C SER A 309 1.66 -6.02 -18.03
N HIS A 310 2.70 -5.40 -18.57
CA HIS A 310 2.74 -3.98 -18.87
C HIS A 310 2.41 -3.73 -20.34
N LEU A 311 1.47 -2.82 -20.58
CA LEU A 311 1.17 -2.26 -21.89
C LEU A 311 1.82 -0.89 -21.99
N SER A 312 2.68 -0.68 -22.99
CA SER A 312 3.11 0.67 -23.34
C SER A 312 1.94 1.43 -23.96
N GLY A 313 1.59 2.58 -23.40
CA GLY A 313 0.51 3.44 -23.92
C GLY A 313 0.88 4.21 -25.19
N ARG A 314 2.15 4.17 -25.60
CA ARG A 314 2.66 4.97 -26.71
C ARG A 314 2.24 4.38 -28.05
N LEU A 315 1.26 5.01 -28.69
CA LEU A 315 1.14 4.93 -30.14
C LEU A 315 2.43 5.48 -30.73
N GLY A 316 3.00 4.82 -31.73
CA GLY A 316 4.16 5.35 -32.45
C GLY A 316 3.91 6.78 -32.94
N THR A 317 4.96 7.50 -33.31
CA THR A 317 4.88 8.85 -33.90
C THR A 317 4.19 8.80 -35.28
N ALA A 318 2.90 8.52 -35.32
CA ALA A 318 2.11 8.57 -36.53
C ALA A 318 1.37 9.90 -36.52
N ALA A 319 1.91 10.85 -37.27
CA ALA A 319 1.26 12.11 -37.66
C ALA A 319 -0.05 11.91 -38.48
N GLU A 320 -0.58 10.68 -38.53
CA GLU A 320 -1.71 10.24 -39.35
C GLU A 320 -2.91 9.72 -38.53
N THR A 321 -2.81 9.63 -37.20
CA THR A 321 -3.94 9.21 -36.37
C THR A 321 -4.88 10.37 -36.08
N PRO A 322 -6.18 10.31 -36.46
CA PRO A 322 -7.12 11.41 -36.25
C PRO A 322 -7.39 11.74 -34.77
N ASP A 323 -7.32 10.74 -33.88
CA ASP A 323 -7.45 10.91 -32.43
C ASP A 323 -6.59 9.88 -31.67
N PRO A 324 -5.35 10.24 -31.26
CA PRO A 324 -4.44 9.31 -30.60
C PRO A 324 -4.94 8.86 -29.22
N LEU A 325 -5.69 9.69 -28.49
CA LEU A 325 -6.20 9.30 -27.16
C LEU A 325 -7.23 8.18 -27.27
N LEU A 326 -8.18 8.31 -28.20
CA LEU A 326 -9.18 7.27 -28.44
C LEU A 326 -8.55 6.00 -29.03
N GLN A 327 -7.59 6.13 -29.93
CA GLN A 327 -6.91 4.96 -30.50
C GLN A 327 -6.14 4.19 -29.41
N THR A 328 -5.41 4.87 -28.51
CA THR A 328 -4.75 4.20 -27.38
C THR A 328 -5.78 3.46 -26.53
N TYR A 329 -6.92 4.08 -26.23
CA TYR A 329 -7.97 3.45 -25.46
C TYR A 329 -8.47 2.16 -26.11
N PHE A 330 -8.82 2.18 -27.39
CA PHE A 330 -9.35 0.99 -28.06
C PHE A 330 -8.33 -0.14 -28.17
N HIS A 331 -7.05 0.19 -28.42
CA HIS A 331 -5.98 -0.82 -28.38
C HIS A 331 -5.76 -1.38 -26.98
N ALA A 332 -5.74 -0.53 -25.95
CA ALA A 332 -5.61 -0.98 -24.57
C ALA A 332 -6.81 -1.85 -24.15
N ALA A 333 -8.03 -1.47 -24.52
CA ALA A 333 -9.25 -2.24 -24.27
C ALA A 333 -9.20 -3.62 -24.94
N ALA A 334 -8.75 -3.71 -26.19
CA ALA A 334 -8.59 -4.97 -26.90
C ALA A 334 -7.55 -5.89 -26.21
N ALA A 335 -6.39 -5.33 -25.83
CA ALA A 335 -5.34 -6.07 -25.13
C ALA A 335 -5.79 -6.56 -23.74
N VAL A 336 -6.40 -5.67 -22.94
CA VAL A 336 -6.96 -5.97 -21.62
C VAL A 336 -8.03 -7.07 -21.72
N ASN A 337 -8.94 -6.97 -22.69
CA ASN A 337 -9.97 -7.97 -22.91
C ASN A 337 -9.36 -9.34 -23.26
N TYR A 338 -8.34 -9.37 -24.11
CA TYR A 338 -7.62 -10.59 -24.45
C TYR A 338 -6.93 -11.21 -23.23
N TRP A 339 -6.26 -10.40 -22.39
CA TRP A 339 -5.57 -10.89 -21.19
C TRP A 339 -6.50 -11.33 -20.06
N ARG A 340 -7.71 -10.75 -19.99
CA ARG A 340 -8.74 -11.16 -19.03
C ARG A 340 -9.36 -12.52 -19.31
N THR A 341 -9.08 -13.14 -20.46
CA THR A 341 -9.54 -14.49 -20.76
C THR A 341 -9.11 -15.46 -19.65
N ARG A 342 -10.04 -16.28 -19.15
CA ARG A 342 -9.81 -17.10 -17.95
C ARG A 342 -8.89 -18.30 -18.18
N HIS A 343 -8.80 -18.81 -19.41
CA HIS A 343 -8.02 -20.01 -19.70
C HIS A 343 -6.56 -19.65 -19.93
N ALA A 344 -5.67 -20.13 -19.06
CA ALA A 344 -4.22 -19.98 -19.23
C ALA A 344 -3.77 -20.59 -20.58
N PRO A 345 -2.77 -20.00 -21.26
CA PRO A 345 -2.25 -20.47 -22.54
C PRO A 345 -1.31 -21.68 -22.36
N VAL A 346 -1.79 -22.75 -21.72
CA VAL A 346 -0.97 -23.86 -21.21
C VAL A 346 -0.10 -24.51 -22.28
N ALA A 347 -0.69 -24.85 -23.43
CA ALA A 347 0.03 -25.48 -24.53
C ALA A 347 1.15 -24.57 -25.05
N ALA A 348 0.83 -23.30 -25.33
CA ALA A 348 1.81 -22.32 -25.82
C ALA A 348 2.92 -22.05 -24.80
N SER A 349 2.60 -21.97 -23.51
CA SER A 349 3.61 -21.83 -22.45
C SER A 349 4.53 -23.05 -22.36
N ALA A 350 3.98 -24.27 -22.44
CA ALA A 350 4.77 -25.49 -22.45
C ALA A 350 5.64 -25.62 -23.73
N ASP A 351 5.13 -25.20 -24.89
CA ASP A 351 5.92 -25.10 -26.12
C ASP A 351 7.10 -24.14 -25.94
N LEU A 352 6.86 -22.94 -25.42
CA LEU A 352 7.92 -21.95 -25.17
C LEU A 352 9.03 -22.49 -24.27
N LEU A 353 8.66 -23.17 -23.19
CA LEU A 353 9.62 -23.78 -22.27
C LEU A 353 10.41 -24.91 -22.94
N ARG A 354 9.78 -25.77 -23.75
CA ARG A 354 10.49 -26.80 -24.53
C ARG A 354 11.50 -26.17 -25.49
N HIS A 355 11.09 -25.16 -26.26
CA HIS A 355 11.99 -24.47 -27.17
C HIS A 355 13.14 -23.76 -26.43
N ALA A 356 12.89 -23.21 -25.23
CA ALA A 356 13.92 -22.61 -24.41
C ALA A 356 14.90 -23.66 -23.86
N ALA A 357 14.41 -24.84 -23.46
CA ALA A 357 15.24 -25.96 -23.03
C ALA A 357 16.13 -26.48 -24.16
N ASP A 358 15.59 -26.66 -25.37
CA ASP A 358 16.36 -27.19 -26.50
C ASP A 358 17.50 -26.25 -26.94
N ARG A 359 17.36 -24.95 -26.68
CA ARG A 359 18.36 -23.93 -26.98
C ARG A 359 19.26 -23.57 -25.81
N SER A 360 18.97 -24.03 -24.60
CA SER A 360 19.75 -23.67 -23.41
C SER A 360 21.01 -24.51 -23.31
N THR A 361 22.15 -23.85 -23.09
CA THR A 361 23.42 -24.53 -22.79
C THR A 361 23.59 -24.83 -21.30
N ASP A 362 22.81 -24.19 -20.43
CA ASP A 362 22.79 -24.41 -18.98
C ASP A 362 21.95 -25.65 -18.64
N GLN A 363 22.58 -26.65 -18.00
CA GLN A 363 21.90 -27.90 -17.65
C GLN A 363 20.76 -27.70 -16.65
N VAL A 364 20.95 -26.86 -15.63
CA VAL A 364 19.93 -26.62 -14.60
C VAL A 364 18.71 -25.93 -15.22
N ALA A 365 18.94 -24.91 -16.04
CA ALA A 365 17.86 -24.24 -16.76
C ALA A 365 17.12 -25.19 -17.72
N ARG A 366 17.85 -26.03 -18.46
CA ARG A 366 17.25 -27.05 -19.35
C ARG A 366 16.32 -27.99 -18.60
N ASP A 367 16.79 -28.52 -17.47
CA ASP A 367 16.06 -29.54 -16.72
C ASP A 367 14.78 -28.94 -16.12
N VAL A 368 14.88 -27.75 -15.50
CA VAL A 368 13.72 -27.02 -14.96
C VAL A 368 12.72 -26.67 -16.07
N PHE A 369 13.16 -26.16 -17.22
CA PHE A 369 12.26 -25.84 -18.32
C PHE A 369 11.52 -27.07 -18.85
N ARG A 370 12.20 -28.21 -19.00
CA ARG A 370 11.55 -29.47 -19.42
C ARG A 370 10.56 -29.98 -18.39
N GLU A 371 10.94 -29.94 -17.13
CA GLU A 371 10.08 -30.38 -16.03
C GLU A 371 8.80 -29.54 -15.97
N VAL A 372 8.92 -28.21 -15.91
CA VAL A 372 7.76 -27.31 -15.86
C VAL A 372 6.91 -27.43 -17.13
N ALA A 373 7.52 -27.60 -18.31
CA ALA A 373 6.78 -27.85 -19.55
C ALA A 373 5.94 -29.12 -19.50
N GLY A 374 6.44 -30.18 -18.86
CA GLY A 374 5.71 -31.44 -18.66
C GLY A 374 4.61 -31.34 -17.59
N LEU A 375 4.87 -30.59 -16.51
CA LEU A 375 3.92 -30.42 -15.40
C LEU A 375 2.75 -29.49 -15.73
N LEU A 376 2.94 -28.48 -16.58
CA LEU A 376 1.91 -27.48 -16.91
C LEU A 376 0.60 -28.11 -17.43
N PRO A 377 0.60 -28.98 -18.46
CA PRO A 377 -0.61 -29.65 -18.94
C PRO A 377 -1.29 -30.51 -17.88
N LEU A 378 -0.50 -31.22 -17.06
CA LEU A 378 -1.01 -32.09 -15.98
C LEU A 378 -1.71 -31.25 -14.90
N ALA A 379 -1.07 -30.18 -14.45
CA ALA A 379 -1.62 -29.28 -13.45
C ALA A 379 -2.88 -28.55 -13.96
N ALA A 380 -2.95 -28.24 -15.26
CA ALA A 380 -4.14 -27.65 -15.86
C ALA A 380 -5.34 -28.62 -15.87
N ALA A 381 -5.07 -29.91 -16.11
CA ALA A 381 -6.09 -30.96 -16.10
C ALA A 381 -6.47 -31.44 -14.69
N ALA A 382 -5.64 -31.17 -13.68
CA ALA A 382 -5.87 -31.61 -12.30
C ALA A 382 -7.13 -30.96 -11.67
N PRO A 383 -7.84 -31.65 -10.76
CA PRO A 383 -8.91 -31.06 -9.96
C PRO A 383 -8.41 -29.87 -9.13
N THR A 384 -9.26 -28.86 -8.88
CA THR A 384 -8.89 -27.61 -8.21
C THR A 384 -8.13 -27.81 -6.88
N ALA A 385 -8.46 -28.84 -6.11
CA ALA A 385 -7.79 -29.16 -4.84
C ALA A 385 -6.35 -29.69 -5.00
N ALA A 386 -5.94 -30.11 -6.19
CA ALA A 386 -4.61 -30.66 -6.50
C ALA A 386 -3.79 -29.74 -7.44
N ARG A 387 -4.25 -28.51 -7.67
CA ARG A 387 -3.64 -27.55 -8.61
C ARG A 387 -2.54 -26.71 -7.97
N GLU A 388 -1.63 -27.28 -7.19
CA GLU A 388 -0.64 -26.50 -6.41
C GLU A 388 0.15 -25.48 -7.28
N LEU A 389 0.61 -25.88 -8.47
CA LEU A 389 1.29 -25.01 -9.44
C LEU A 389 0.40 -23.90 -10.03
N PHE A 390 -0.91 -24.11 -10.16
CA PHE A 390 -1.83 -23.10 -10.67
C PHE A 390 -2.44 -22.24 -9.56
N SER A 391 -2.60 -22.77 -8.35
CA SER A 391 -3.05 -22.01 -7.18
C SER A 391 -2.00 -21.03 -6.68
N SER A 392 -0.72 -21.29 -6.96
CA SER A 392 0.39 -20.36 -6.70
C SER A 392 0.52 -19.26 -7.76
N MET A 393 -0.14 -19.38 -8.91
CA MET A 393 -0.22 -18.34 -9.93
C MET A 393 -1.49 -17.50 -9.77
N THR A 394 -1.32 -16.21 -9.53
CA THR A 394 -2.48 -15.29 -9.51
C THR A 394 -2.98 -14.95 -10.90
N ARG A 395 -4.18 -14.36 -10.96
CA ARG A 395 -4.73 -13.80 -12.19
C ARG A 395 -3.75 -12.76 -12.74
N LEU A 396 -3.52 -12.80 -14.06
CA LEU A 396 -2.69 -11.83 -14.76
C LEU A 396 -3.17 -10.40 -14.45
N ARG A 397 -2.28 -9.62 -13.86
CA ARG A 397 -2.48 -8.20 -13.55
C ARG A 397 -2.07 -7.34 -14.72
N ILE A 398 -2.59 -6.12 -14.80
CA ILE A 398 -2.39 -5.20 -15.91
C ILE A 398 -1.80 -3.90 -15.39
N SER A 399 -0.62 -3.58 -15.91
CA SER A 399 0.06 -2.31 -15.73
C SER A 399 0.07 -1.55 -17.05
N HIS A 400 0.06 -0.24 -16.98
CA HIS A 400 0.12 0.64 -18.14
C HIS A 400 0.76 1.97 -17.74
N GLU A 401 1.75 2.39 -18.52
CA GLU A 401 2.24 3.77 -18.45
C GLU A 401 1.31 4.61 -19.32
N ALA A 402 0.55 5.50 -18.68
CA ALA A 402 -0.35 6.39 -19.41
C ALA A 402 0.47 7.22 -20.42
N PRO A 403 0.07 7.26 -21.70
CA PRO A 403 0.82 8.00 -22.71
C PRO A 403 0.88 9.49 -22.37
N THR A 404 -0.15 9.99 -21.69
CA THR A 404 -0.29 11.36 -21.23
C THR A 404 -1.09 11.36 -19.92
N LEU A 405 -0.85 12.35 -19.06
CA LEU A 405 -1.70 12.57 -17.87
C LEU A 405 -3.15 12.85 -18.26
N ARG A 406 -3.35 13.41 -19.45
CA ARG A 406 -4.67 13.73 -20.02
C ARG A 406 -5.49 12.48 -20.25
N TYR A 407 -4.84 11.44 -20.79
CA TYR A 407 -5.43 10.11 -20.97
C TYR A 407 -5.81 9.48 -19.62
N ALA A 408 -4.85 9.43 -18.67
CA ALA A 408 -5.07 8.82 -17.36
C ALA A 408 -6.23 9.47 -16.61
N ALA A 409 -6.24 10.80 -16.61
CA ALA A 409 -7.21 11.55 -15.85
C ALA A 409 -8.61 11.58 -16.52
N ALA A 410 -8.70 11.44 -17.85
CA ALA A 410 -9.97 11.20 -18.53
C ALA A 410 -10.60 9.83 -18.20
N LEU A 411 -9.76 8.82 -17.90
CA LEU A 411 -10.18 7.48 -17.49
C LEU A 411 -10.26 7.30 -15.96
N THR A 412 -9.95 8.35 -15.20
CA THR A 412 -10.14 8.31 -13.75
C THR A 412 -11.63 8.32 -13.43
N ARG A 413 -12.04 7.48 -12.47
CA ARG A 413 -13.42 7.39 -11.98
C ARG A 413 -13.45 7.63 -10.48
N HIS A 414 -14.54 8.22 -10.03
CA HIS A 414 -14.78 8.51 -8.61
C HIS A 414 -15.81 7.55 -8.05
N GLY A 415 -15.49 6.96 -6.90
CA GLY A 415 -16.43 6.27 -6.02
C GLY A 415 -16.37 6.91 -4.63
N PRO A 416 -16.09 6.15 -3.56
CA PRO A 416 -15.63 6.70 -2.28
C PRO A 416 -14.22 7.33 -2.37
N ASP A 417 -13.42 6.84 -3.31
CA ASP A 417 -12.08 7.33 -3.62
C ASP A 417 -11.91 7.50 -5.14
N TRP A 418 -10.82 8.16 -5.54
CA TRP A 418 -10.42 8.29 -6.93
C TRP A 418 -9.56 7.11 -7.39
N TRP A 419 -9.90 6.55 -8.55
CA TRP A 419 -9.12 5.47 -9.19
C TRP A 419 -8.81 5.82 -10.63
N ASP A 420 -7.56 5.69 -11.04
CA ASP A 420 -7.20 5.63 -12.45
C ASP A 420 -7.68 4.28 -12.99
N CYS A 421 -8.82 4.28 -13.68
CA CYS A 421 -9.38 3.06 -14.25
C CYS A 421 -8.79 2.71 -15.62
N SER A 422 -7.68 3.34 -16.02
CA SER A 422 -6.88 2.91 -17.18
C SER A 422 -5.90 1.78 -16.85
N THR A 423 -5.50 1.60 -15.57
CA THR A 423 -4.45 0.66 -15.16
C THR A 423 -4.61 0.19 -13.71
N GLN A 424 -4.17 -1.02 -13.36
CA GLN A 424 -4.11 -1.45 -11.95
C GLN A 424 -2.88 -0.86 -11.22
N LEU A 425 -1.79 -0.65 -11.95
CA LEU A 425 -0.53 -0.08 -11.47
C LEU A 425 -0.19 1.19 -12.25
N VAL A 426 -0.09 2.32 -11.57
CA VAL A 426 0.37 3.57 -12.17
C VAL A 426 1.90 3.56 -12.22
N TRP A 427 2.46 3.63 -13.42
CA TRP A 427 3.92 3.65 -13.62
C TRP A 427 4.42 5.08 -13.84
N ILE A 428 5.46 5.47 -13.10
CA ILE A 428 6.18 6.75 -13.27
C ILE A 428 7.62 6.43 -13.68
N GLY A 429 7.91 6.50 -14.98
CA GLY A 429 9.24 6.32 -15.55
C GLY A 429 10.17 7.53 -15.34
N ASP A 430 11.46 7.39 -15.65
CA ASP A 430 12.48 8.44 -15.45
C ASP A 430 12.16 9.77 -16.16
N ARG A 431 11.63 9.72 -17.39
CA ARG A 431 11.26 10.92 -18.16
C ARG A 431 10.09 11.67 -17.50
N ALA A 432 9.14 10.93 -16.91
CA ALA A 432 7.98 11.47 -16.21
C ALA A 432 8.33 11.91 -14.78
N ARG A 433 9.32 11.31 -14.13
CA ARG A 433 9.76 11.60 -12.76
C ARG A 433 10.19 13.05 -12.53
N ASN A 434 10.71 13.71 -13.56
CA ASN A 434 11.09 15.12 -13.51
C ASN A 434 9.89 16.08 -13.58
N THR A 435 8.68 15.56 -13.74
CA THR A 435 7.46 16.37 -13.76
C THR A 435 6.65 16.12 -12.49
N GLN A 436 6.55 17.15 -11.64
CA GLN A 436 5.76 17.09 -10.40
C GLN A 436 4.28 16.75 -10.66
N ALA A 437 3.80 16.96 -11.89
CA ALA A 437 2.44 16.65 -12.33
C ALA A 437 2.11 15.15 -12.20
N HIS A 438 3.01 14.24 -12.59
CA HIS A 438 2.73 12.79 -12.51
C HIS A 438 2.67 12.31 -11.06
N THR A 439 3.58 12.79 -10.21
CA THR A 439 3.56 12.47 -8.77
C THR A 439 2.31 13.02 -8.10
N ARG A 440 1.88 14.25 -8.41
CA ARG A 440 0.64 14.84 -7.89
C ARG A 440 -0.61 14.07 -8.33
N PHE A 441 -0.67 13.64 -9.59
CA PHE A 441 -1.74 12.78 -10.08
C PHE A 441 -1.77 11.45 -9.32
N ALA A 442 -0.63 10.76 -9.24
CA ALA A 442 -0.50 9.49 -8.56
C ALA A 442 -0.81 9.57 -7.05
N ALA A 443 -0.52 10.71 -6.40
CA ALA A 443 -0.88 10.96 -5.00
C ALA A 443 -2.41 11.06 -4.78
N ARG A 444 -3.19 11.42 -5.81
CA ARG A 444 -4.65 11.59 -5.71
C ARG A 444 -5.43 10.31 -5.98
N VAL A 445 -4.89 9.39 -6.77
CA VAL A 445 -5.56 8.11 -7.07
C VAL A 445 -5.17 7.04 -6.07
N ARG A 446 -6.05 6.05 -5.86
CA ARG A 446 -5.84 4.95 -4.92
C ARG A 446 -4.98 3.79 -5.44
N ASN A 447 -4.77 3.73 -6.75
CA ASN A 447 -3.97 2.70 -7.41
C ASN A 447 -2.59 2.51 -6.73
N ALA A 448 -2.04 1.30 -6.86
CA ALA A 448 -0.63 1.10 -6.59
C ALA A 448 0.19 1.97 -7.53
N VAL A 449 1.34 2.47 -7.06
CA VAL A 449 2.23 3.34 -7.81
C VAL A 449 3.62 2.73 -7.84
N ALA A 450 4.17 2.56 -9.03
CA ALA A 450 5.55 2.16 -9.26
C ALA A 450 6.36 3.35 -9.78
N VAL A 451 7.49 3.65 -9.13
CA VAL A 451 8.38 4.75 -9.52
C VAL A 451 9.75 4.21 -9.84
N SER A 452 10.26 4.58 -11.02
CA SER A 452 11.64 4.29 -11.40
C SER A 452 12.65 5.06 -10.54
N VAL A 453 13.64 4.35 -10.02
CA VAL A 453 14.79 4.92 -9.31
C VAL A 453 16.09 4.37 -9.89
N GLY A 454 17.15 5.16 -9.82
CA GLY A 454 18.47 4.83 -10.35
C GLY A 454 19.59 5.59 -9.62
N PRO A 455 20.83 5.53 -10.10
CA PRO A 455 22.02 6.03 -9.40
C PRO A 455 21.96 7.53 -9.04
N GLU A 456 21.35 8.34 -9.91
CA GLU A 456 21.15 9.79 -9.71
C GLU A 456 20.06 10.13 -8.70
N THR A 457 19.26 9.15 -8.26
CA THR A 457 18.20 9.37 -7.28
C THR A 457 18.82 9.63 -5.93
N THR A 458 18.34 10.66 -5.24
CA THR A 458 18.84 11.00 -3.91
C THR A 458 17.96 10.40 -2.80
N PRO A 459 18.52 10.12 -1.60
CA PRO A 459 17.73 9.76 -0.42
C PRO A 459 16.56 10.72 -0.14
N ARG A 460 16.79 12.04 -0.28
CA ARG A 460 15.76 13.07 -0.10
C ARG A 460 14.60 12.95 -1.08
N GLU A 461 14.87 12.57 -2.33
CA GLU A 461 13.82 12.31 -3.31
C GLU A 461 12.99 11.09 -2.92
N VAL A 462 13.63 10.01 -2.43
CA VAL A 462 12.92 8.83 -1.93
C VAL A 462 12.04 9.18 -0.73
N GLU A 463 12.55 9.96 0.22
CA GLU A 463 11.76 10.43 1.38
C GLU A 463 10.54 11.26 0.95
N ARG A 464 10.70 12.12 -0.06
CA ARG A 464 9.60 12.89 -0.65
C ARG A 464 8.59 11.97 -1.33
N LEU A 465 9.03 11.00 -2.13
CA LEU A 465 8.14 10.03 -2.79
C LEU A 465 7.34 9.24 -1.75
N CYS A 466 7.98 8.79 -0.66
CA CYS A 466 7.30 8.13 0.45
C CYS A 466 6.21 9.01 1.08
N LEU A 467 6.52 10.28 1.29
CA LEU A 467 5.58 11.27 1.85
C LEU A 467 4.39 11.59 0.94
N GLU A 468 4.65 11.77 -0.34
CA GLU A 468 3.64 12.21 -1.30
C GLU A 468 2.78 11.04 -1.81
N LEU A 469 3.39 9.89 -2.10
CA LEU A 469 2.71 8.76 -2.75
C LEU A 469 2.19 7.71 -1.79
N ASN A 470 2.74 7.64 -0.57
CA ASN A 470 2.29 6.69 0.46
C ASN A 470 2.23 7.32 1.88
N PRO A 471 1.55 8.46 2.06
CA PRO A 471 1.45 9.13 3.37
C PRO A 471 0.80 8.23 4.44
N GLY A 472 -0.12 7.35 4.04
CA GLY A 472 -0.80 6.39 4.92
C GLY A 472 0.05 5.17 5.29
N LYS A 473 1.28 5.04 4.77
CA LYS A 473 2.18 3.89 4.99
C LYS A 473 1.48 2.55 4.73
N GLN A 474 0.67 2.50 3.68
CA GLN A 474 -0.03 1.30 3.25
C GLN A 474 0.96 0.40 2.51
N ALA A 475 1.11 -0.85 2.97
CA ALA A 475 1.92 -1.83 2.25
C ALA A 475 1.31 -2.10 0.86
N GLY A 476 2.16 -2.23 -0.15
CA GLY A 476 1.73 -2.45 -1.53
C GLY A 476 1.26 -1.21 -2.29
N ARG A 477 1.24 -0.04 -1.65
CA ARG A 477 0.90 1.24 -2.29
C ARG A 477 2.05 1.78 -3.15
N LEU A 478 3.27 1.77 -2.63
CA LEU A 478 4.44 2.32 -3.31
C LEU A 478 5.46 1.22 -3.62
N THR A 479 5.80 1.12 -4.89
CA THR A 479 6.86 0.27 -5.41
C THR A 479 7.98 1.15 -5.95
N LEU A 480 9.21 0.91 -5.52
CA LEU A 480 10.40 1.56 -6.10
C LEU A 480 11.13 0.55 -6.97
N VAL A 481 11.28 0.88 -8.25
CA VAL A 481 11.89 0.01 -9.25
C VAL A 481 13.32 0.48 -9.51
N ALA A 482 14.28 -0.24 -8.95
CA ALA A 482 15.70 0.00 -9.11
C ALA A 482 16.16 -0.36 -10.53
N ARG A 483 16.41 0.65 -11.36
CA ARG A 483 16.93 0.49 -12.72
C ARG A 483 18.43 0.25 -12.66
N LEU A 484 18.84 -0.97 -12.95
CA LEU A 484 20.22 -1.41 -12.83
C LEU A 484 20.98 -0.99 -14.09
N GLY A 485 21.97 -0.12 -13.92
CA GLY A 485 22.72 0.50 -15.00
C GLY A 485 24.16 -0.01 -15.09
N ALA A 486 25.08 0.90 -15.44
CA ALA A 486 26.52 0.61 -15.43
C ALA A 486 27.15 0.81 -14.04
N GLU A 487 26.49 1.60 -13.20
CA GLU A 487 26.91 2.00 -11.87
C GLU A 487 26.69 0.84 -10.88
N PRO A 488 27.69 0.53 -10.01
CA PRO A 488 27.56 -0.56 -9.04
C PRO A 488 26.36 -0.36 -8.12
N ILE A 489 25.47 -1.35 -8.05
CA ILE A 489 24.21 -1.21 -7.29
C ILE A 489 24.47 -1.01 -5.79
N GLY A 490 25.56 -1.59 -5.28
CA GLY A 490 26.00 -1.46 -3.89
C GLY A 490 26.34 -0.02 -3.47
N ASP A 491 26.68 0.86 -4.41
CA ASP A 491 27.09 2.22 -4.09
C ASP A 491 25.90 3.17 -3.86
N TRP A 492 24.72 2.80 -4.36
CA TRP A 492 23.57 3.70 -4.39
C TRP A 492 22.25 3.10 -3.92
N LEU A 493 21.98 1.81 -4.12
CA LEU A 493 20.69 1.25 -3.70
C LEU A 493 20.55 1.19 -2.16
N PRO A 494 21.57 0.82 -1.37
CA PRO A 494 21.46 0.78 0.09
C PRO A 494 20.97 2.11 0.70
N ARG A 495 21.57 3.24 0.30
CA ARG A 495 21.18 4.58 0.78
C ARG A 495 19.74 4.95 0.44
N LEU A 496 19.17 4.41 -0.65
CA LEU A 496 17.76 4.63 -1.00
C LEU A 496 16.81 3.75 -0.18
N ILE A 497 17.21 2.49 0.07
CA ILE A 497 16.46 1.59 0.96
C ILE A 497 16.41 2.17 2.37
N GLU A 498 17.55 2.62 2.90
CA GLU A 498 17.64 3.27 4.20
C GLU A 498 16.78 4.53 4.30
N ALA A 499 16.73 5.35 3.25
CA ALA A 499 15.87 6.54 3.21
C ALA A 499 14.38 6.20 3.32
N ALA A 500 13.91 5.17 2.60
CA ALA A 500 12.53 4.70 2.72
C ALA A 500 12.25 4.11 4.12
N ALA A 501 13.21 3.36 4.66
CA ALA A 501 13.13 2.77 6.00
C ALA A 501 13.08 3.84 7.11
N ALA A 502 13.83 4.94 6.99
CA ALA A 502 13.80 6.07 7.91
C ALA A 502 12.42 6.76 7.99
N ARG A 503 11.62 6.65 6.93
CA ARG A 503 10.22 7.12 6.90
C ARG A 503 9.23 6.05 7.38
N SER A 504 9.70 4.86 7.72
CA SER A 504 8.91 3.66 8.01
C SER A 504 7.86 3.38 6.92
N THR A 505 8.20 3.66 5.66
CA THR A 505 7.27 3.46 4.54
C THR A 505 7.46 2.05 3.97
N PRO A 506 6.41 1.22 3.92
CA PRO A 506 6.49 -0.14 3.40
C PRO A 506 6.57 -0.11 1.87
N VAL A 507 7.78 0.07 1.36
CA VAL A 507 8.08 0.07 -0.08
C VAL A 507 8.24 -1.36 -0.58
N CYS A 508 7.60 -1.69 -1.70
CA CYS A 508 7.94 -2.87 -2.48
C CYS A 508 9.16 -2.57 -3.36
N TRP A 509 10.27 -3.29 -3.17
CA TRP A 509 11.49 -3.09 -3.96
C TRP A 509 11.51 -4.06 -5.14
N MET A 510 11.61 -3.52 -6.36
CA MET A 510 11.76 -4.33 -7.57
C MET A 510 13.03 -3.94 -8.33
N ALA A 511 13.58 -4.86 -9.11
CA ALA A 511 14.69 -4.54 -10.01
C ALA A 511 14.22 -4.47 -11.47
N ASP A 512 14.71 -3.46 -12.19
CA ASP A 512 14.73 -3.41 -13.65
C ASP A 512 16.18 -3.61 -14.12
N PRO A 513 16.58 -4.85 -14.44
CA PRO A 513 17.93 -5.15 -14.90
C PRO A 513 18.14 -4.89 -16.39
N MET A 514 17.14 -4.38 -17.13
CA MET A 514 17.20 -4.31 -18.59
C MET A 514 18.25 -3.30 -19.10
N ARG A 515 18.66 -2.38 -18.24
CA ARG A 515 19.74 -1.41 -18.50
C ARG A 515 21.11 -1.89 -18.04
N ALA A 516 21.21 -3.11 -17.52
CA ALA A 516 22.47 -3.66 -17.04
C ALA A 516 23.42 -3.92 -18.22
N ARG A 517 24.30 -2.93 -18.45
CA ARG A 517 25.59 -2.89 -19.18
C ARG A 517 25.67 -1.98 -20.42
N GLY A 518 26.85 -1.35 -20.50
CA GLY A 518 27.25 -0.31 -21.44
C GLY A 518 27.41 -0.76 -22.89
N ARG A 519 27.45 0.24 -23.76
CA ARG A 519 27.66 0.18 -25.21
C ARG A 519 28.82 -0.77 -25.56
N THR A 520 28.57 -2.05 -25.81
CA THR A 520 29.55 -2.91 -26.45
C THR A 520 29.59 -2.53 -27.94
N ARG A 521 30.80 -2.29 -28.44
CA ARG A 521 31.06 -1.80 -29.81
C ARG A 521 30.75 -2.86 -30.88
N ASN A 522 30.45 -4.10 -30.51
CA ASN A 522 30.17 -5.23 -31.41
C ASN A 522 28.97 -6.03 -30.89
N GLY A 523 27.83 -5.93 -31.57
CA GLY A 523 26.53 -6.45 -31.13
C GLY A 523 26.37 -7.97 -31.17
N ASN A 524 26.96 -8.69 -30.21
CA ASN A 524 26.66 -10.11 -30.00
C ASN A 524 25.72 -10.29 -28.80
N SER A 525 24.59 -10.97 -29.02
CA SER A 525 23.46 -11.11 -28.08
C SER A 525 23.74 -11.94 -26.83
N GLY A 526 24.79 -12.77 -26.84
CA GLY A 526 25.18 -13.62 -25.70
C GLY A 526 25.71 -12.88 -24.46
N SER A 527 26.15 -11.63 -24.60
CA SER A 527 26.61 -10.79 -23.47
C SER A 527 25.46 -10.41 -22.52
N ARG A 528 24.26 -10.16 -23.07
CA ARG A 528 23.16 -9.50 -22.32
C ARG A 528 22.46 -10.38 -21.30
N VAL A 529 22.35 -11.68 -21.51
CA VAL A 529 21.62 -12.57 -20.58
C VAL A 529 22.40 -12.78 -19.28
N GLY A 530 23.70 -13.07 -19.37
CA GLY A 530 24.56 -13.20 -18.20
C GLY A 530 24.72 -11.88 -17.43
N GLU A 531 24.66 -10.75 -18.15
CA GLU A 531 24.66 -9.40 -17.59
C GLU A 531 23.42 -9.10 -16.76
N VAL A 532 22.24 -9.34 -17.34
CA VAL A 532 20.96 -9.23 -16.65
C VAL A 532 20.91 -10.16 -15.44
N GLY A 533 21.34 -11.41 -15.60
CA GLY A 533 21.39 -12.39 -14.51
C GLY A 533 22.29 -11.94 -13.36
N ALA A 534 23.49 -11.44 -13.67
CA ALA A 534 24.42 -10.90 -12.67
C ALA A 534 23.86 -9.68 -11.95
N ALA A 535 23.17 -8.78 -12.67
CA ALA A 535 22.54 -7.60 -12.07
C ALA A 535 21.38 -7.99 -11.13
N ILE A 536 20.55 -8.98 -11.53
CA ILE A 536 19.51 -9.55 -10.66
C ILE A 536 20.16 -10.14 -9.40
N ALA A 537 21.19 -10.95 -9.55
CA ALA A 537 21.92 -11.55 -8.42
C ALA A 537 22.48 -10.47 -7.47
N GLU A 538 23.02 -9.38 -8.03
CA GLU A 538 23.54 -8.26 -7.24
C GLU A 538 22.43 -7.53 -6.48
N PHE A 539 21.29 -7.27 -7.12
CA PHE A 539 20.12 -6.70 -6.45
C PHE A 539 19.66 -7.57 -5.27
N LEU A 540 19.52 -8.88 -5.47
CA LEU A 540 19.11 -9.81 -4.42
C LEU A 540 20.12 -9.85 -3.27
N ARG A 541 21.42 -9.82 -3.56
CA ARG A 541 22.49 -9.73 -2.55
C ARG A 541 22.44 -8.42 -1.78
N VAL A 542 22.21 -7.28 -2.44
CA VAL A 542 22.08 -5.98 -1.76
C VAL A 542 20.84 -5.93 -0.88
N CYS A 543 19.69 -6.39 -1.36
CA CYS A 543 18.48 -6.47 -0.54
C CYS A 543 18.74 -7.26 0.74
N ARG A 544 19.40 -8.43 0.62
CA ARG A 544 19.79 -9.26 1.76
C ARG A 544 20.75 -8.56 2.72
N ALA A 545 21.80 -7.92 2.20
CA ALA A 545 22.80 -7.24 3.01
C ALA A 545 22.21 -6.08 3.82
N VAL A 546 21.23 -5.37 3.26
CA VAL A 546 20.51 -4.28 3.94
C VAL A 546 19.37 -4.80 4.83
N GLY A 547 18.93 -6.05 4.65
CA GLY A 547 17.82 -6.64 5.40
C GLY A 547 16.44 -6.25 4.87
N THR A 548 16.32 -5.93 3.58
CA THR A 548 15.03 -5.69 2.91
C THR A 548 14.61 -6.86 2.03
N VAL A 549 13.30 -7.00 1.80
CA VAL A 549 12.76 -8.07 0.95
C VAL A 549 12.80 -7.64 -0.52
N PRO A 550 13.36 -8.47 -1.43
CA PRO A 550 13.22 -8.26 -2.86
C PRO A 550 11.80 -8.64 -3.31
N GLY A 551 10.99 -7.65 -3.64
CA GLY A 551 9.57 -7.82 -3.97
C GLY A 551 9.29 -8.28 -5.41
N GLY A 552 10.24 -8.15 -6.34
CA GLY A 552 10.05 -8.62 -7.70
C GLY A 552 11.02 -8.12 -8.75
N LEU A 553 10.70 -8.41 -10.01
CA LEU A 553 11.45 -7.99 -11.20
C LEU A 553 10.52 -7.30 -12.20
N HIS A 554 11.06 -6.29 -12.87
CA HIS A 554 10.54 -5.75 -14.11
C HIS A 554 11.46 -6.17 -15.26
N LEU A 555 10.94 -6.87 -16.27
CA LEU A 555 11.69 -7.28 -17.44
C LEU A 555 10.98 -6.82 -18.71
N GLU A 556 11.76 -6.38 -19.69
CA GLU A 556 11.25 -5.94 -20.99
C GLU A 556 11.39 -7.06 -22.02
N CYS A 557 10.33 -7.30 -22.80
CA CYS A 557 10.30 -8.20 -23.94
C CYS A 557 10.01 -7.40 -25.21
N ALA A 558 10.66 -7.76 -26.33
CA ALA A 558 10.44 -7.07 -27.59
C ALA A 558 8.98 -7.20 -28.05
N SER A 559 8.43 -6.09 -28.53
CA SER A 559 7.00 -5.95 -28.90
C SER A 559 6.60 -6.73 -30.15
N ALA A 560 7.55 -7.04 -31.04
CA ALA A 560 7.32 -7.81 -32.26
C ALA A 560 7.87 -9.23 -32.10
N ALA A 561 6.97 -10.20 -31.90
CA ALA A 561 7.29 -11.62 -32.01
C ALA A 561 7.49 -11.96 -33.49
N THR A 562 8.68 -11.69 -34.05
CA THR A 562 8.98 -12.14 -35.42
C THR A 562 8.87 -13.67 -35.51
N GLU A 563 9.19 -14.42 -34.44
CA GLU A 563 9.01 -15.87 -34.37
C GLU A 563 8.66 -16.31 -32.93
N PHE A 564 7.62 -17.14 -32.77
CA PHE A 564 7.33 -17.82 -31.49
C PHE A 564 8.53 -18.74 -31.19
N GLY A 565 9.13 -18.65 -30.00
CA GLY A 565 10.41 -19.31 -29.70
C GLY A 565 11.64 -18.50 -30.15
N GLY A 566 11.52 -17.18 -30.29
CA GLY A 566 12.65 -16.32 -30.64
C GLY A 566 13.73 -16.24 -29.54
N TRP A 567 14.86 -15.60 -29.86
CA TRP A 567 15.94 -15.36 -28.88
C TRP A 567 15.48 -14.50 -27.70
N GLY A 568 14.59 -13.53 -27.92
CA GLY A 568 14.10 -12.62 -26.88
C GLY A 568 13.30 -13.31 -25.76
N GLU A 569 12.43 -14.27 -26.09
CA GLU A 569 11.63 -15.01 -25.11
C GLU A 569 12.52 -15.92 -24.24
N THR A 570 13.50 -16.57 -24.86
CA THR A 570 14.47 -17.41 -24.15
C THR A 570 15.38 -16.60 -23.24
N HIS A 571 15.73 -15.36 -23.62
CA HIS A 571 16.48 -14.48 -22.74
C HIS A 571 15.70 -14.19 -21.46
N ILE A 572 14.42 -13.86 -21.57
CA ILE A 572 13.56 -13.60 -20.40
C ILE A 572 13.48 -14.83 -19.49
N LEU A 573 13.28 -16.02 -20.07
CA LEU A 573 13.25 -17.26 -19.28
C LEU A 573 14.58 -17.55 -18.57
N HIS A 574 15.72 -17.25 -19.20
CA HIS A 574 17.03 -17.37 -18.54
C HIS A 574 17.25 -16.31 -17.45
N SER A 575 16.79 -15.07 -17.65
CA SER A 575 16.83 -14.03 -16.60
C SER A 575 16.00 -14.44 -15.38
N VAL A 576 14.84 -15.05 -15.63
CA VAL A 576 13.99 -15.65 -14.59
C VAL A 576 14.71 -16.79 -13.86
N MET A 577 15.42 -17.66 -14.60
CA MET A 577 16.24 -18.70 -13.97
C MET A 577 17.36 -18.14 -13.10
N ALA A 578 18.04 -17.07 -13.55
CA ALA A 578 19.07 -16.42 -12.75
C ALA A 578 18.50 -15.87 -11.43
N ALA A 579 17.32 -15.26 -11.47
CA ALA A 579 16.60 -14.84 -10.27
C ALA A 579 16.29 -16.02 -9.35
N LEU A 580 15.77 -17.11 -9.93
CA LEU A 580 15.38 -18.29 -9.17
C LEU A 580 16.56 -18.95 -8.44
N VAL A 581 17.70 -19.11 -9.10
CA VAL A 581 18.90 -19.70 -8.49
C VAL A 581 19.33 -18.90 -7.26
N GLU A 582 19.34 -17.58 -7.35
CA GLU A 582 19.73 -16.71 -6.25
C GLU A 582 18.70 -16.64 -5.12
N LEU A 583 17.41 -16.69 -5.45
CA LEU A 583 16.31 -16.75 -4.46
C LEU A 583 16.26 -18.10 -3.71
N ARG A 584 16.82 -19.18 -4.27
CA ARG A 584 16.95 -20.48 -3.58
C ARG A 584 18.25 -20.66 -2.81
N ALA A 585 19.26 -19.85 -3.12
CA ALA A 585 20.52 -19.81 -2.36
C ALA A 585 20.37 -19.04 -1.03
N THR A 586 19.19 -18.50 -0.77
CA THR A 586 18.69 -17.90 0.48
C THR A 586 17.70 -18.81 1.16
#